data_AF-F2AVW4-F1
#
_entry.id   AF-F2AVW4-F1
#
_cell.length_a   1.000
_cell.length_b   1.000
_cell.length_c   1.000
_cell.angle_alpha   90.00
_cell.angle_beta   90.00
_cell.angle_gamma   90.00
#
_symmetry.space_group_name_H-M   'P 1'
#
loop_
_entity.id
_entity.type
_entity.pdbx_description
1 polymer ?
#
loop_
_entity_poly.entity_id
_entity_poly.type
_entity_poly.pdbx_seq_one_letter_code
_entity_poly.pdbx_strand_id
1 'polypeptide(L)'
;MTTASTQDESREKKPEGSKTEVGSYFISNYPPYSQWKADSLDEVKQRLASAPTSENPLGLYLHIPFCRKRCKFCYFKVFTDVKAQEVQRYVDALCNEISMVSQLPVMGDRPFRFVYFGGGTPSFLSPKQLTKLADRLREHITWDGAEEVTFECEPGTLSETKVKTLREQLGVTRLSLGIENFSDKLLEENGRAHLSKQVFLGVGMD
;
A
#
# COMPACT_ATOMS: atom_id res chain seq x y z
N MET A 1 48.71 27.50 -7.92
CA MET A 1 49.26 26.85 -6.72
C MET A 1 48.55 27.49 -5.54
N THR A 2 47.56 26.85 -4.94
CA THR A 2 47.76 26.08 -3.70
C THR A 2 46.69 24.98 -3.60
N THR A 3 47.21 23.76 -3.62
CA THR A 3 46.72 22.44 -3.19
C THR A 3 45.27 22.26 -2.72
N ALA A 4 44.58 21.37 -3.43
CA ALA A 4 43.47 20.57 -2.91
C ALA A 4 43.95 19.66 -1.78
N SER A 5 43.23 19.67 -0.65
CA SER A 5 43.35 18.63 0.38
C SER A 5 42.14 17.70 0.26
N THR A 6 42.35 16.53 -0.34
CA THR A 6 41.52 15.34 -0.18
C THR A 6 41.40 15.00 1.30
N GLN A 7 40.22 15.14 1.89
CA GLN A 7 39.91 14.51 3.18
C GLN A 7 39.44 13.09 2.89
N ASP A 8 40.27 12.16 3.34
CA ASP A 8 40.15 10.72 3.28
C ASP A 8 38.89 10.26 4.05
N GLU A 9 38.04 9.50 3.38
CA GLU A 9 36.84 8.86 3.92
C GLU A 9 37.26 7.71 4.85
N SER A 10 37.55 8.00 6.13
CA SER A 10 37.58 6.95 7.13
C SER A 10 36.15 6.53 7.46
N ARG A 11 35.61 5.60 6.66
CA ARG A 11 34.34 4.91 6.89
C ARG A 11 34.45 4.14 8.21
N GLU A 12 33.95 4.75 9.28
CA GLU A 12 33.88 4.14 10.61
C GLU A 12 33.20 2.77 10.49
N LYS A 13 33.96 1.70 10.73
CA LYS A 13 33.42 0.33 10.75
C LYS A 13 32.43 0.25 11.90
N LYS A 14 31.14 0.17 11.57
CA LYS A 14 30.06 -0.09 12.51
C LYS A 14 30.41 -1.39 13.29
N PRO A 15 30.46 -1.37 14.62
CA PRO A 15 30.87 -2.54 15.38
C PRO A 15 29.90 -3.70 15.12
N GLU A 16 30.43 -4.83 14.67
CA GLU A 16 29.70 -6.09 14.62
C GLU A 16 29.23 -6.43 16.03
N GLY A 17 27.91 -6.45 16.25
CA GLY A 17 27.32 -6.94 17.49
C GLY A 17 26.64 -5.92 18.40
N SER A 18 26.29 -4.70 17.97
CA SER A 18 25.36 -3.88 18.75
C SER A 18 24.00 -4.58 18.79
N LYS A 19 23.70 -5.29 19.89
CA LYS A 19 22.35 -5.80 20.15
C LYS A 19 21.40 -4.62 20.04
N THR A 20 20.42 -4.73 19.15
CA THR A 20 19.35 -3.75 19.02
C THR A 20 18.65 -3.60 20.38
N GLU A 21 18.71 -2.40 20.94
CA GLU A 21 18.16 -2.06 22.27
C GLU A 21 16.64 -1.84 22.21
N VAL A 22 15.97 -1.83 23.36
CA VAL A 22 14.54 -1.50 23.47
C VAL A 22 14.32 -0.08 22.90
N GLY A 23 13.47 0.04 21.89
CA GLY A 23 13.31 1.26 21.06
C GLY A 23 13.88 1.12 19.64
N SER A 24 14.68 0.10 19.37
CA SER A 24 15.24 -0.19 18.04
C SER A 24 14.33 -1.06 17.15
N TYR A 25 13.13 -1.39 17.62
CA TYR A 25 12.18 -2.25 16.92
C TYR A 25 10.89 -1.48 16.64
N PHE A 26 10.56 -1.36 15.36
CA PHE A 26 9.20 -1.02 14.95
C PHE A 26 8.30 -2.24 15.18
N ILE A 27 7.48 -2.20 16.24
CA ILE A 27 6.51 -3.27 16.51
C ILE A 27 5.27 -3.02 15.65
N SER A 28 5.24 -3.61 14.46
CA SER A 28 4.10 -3.54 13.54
C SER A 28 2.94 -4.45 13.94
N ASN A 29 3.23 -5.56 14.63
CA ASN A 29 2.26 -6.55 15.06
C ASN A 29 2.79 -7.36 16.25
N TYR A 30 1.88 -7.98 17.00
CA TYR A 30 2.21 -8.89 18.09
C TYR A 30 1.36 -10.17 18.02
N PRO A 31 1.98 -11.37 18.03
CA PRO A 31 3.43 -11.62 18.00
C PRO A 31 4.08 -11.11 16.70
N PRO A 32 5.37 -10.70 16.73
CA PRO A 32 6.04 -10.17 15.55
C PRO A 32 6.20 -11.25 14.46
N TYR A 33 6.37 -10.84 13.20
CA TYR A 33 6.50 -11.77 12.06
C TYR A 33 7.58 -12.84 12.22
N SER A 34 8.64 -12.56 12.99
CA SER A 34 9.71 -13.54 13.29
C SER A 34 9.24 -14.75 14.10
N GLN A 35 8.05 -14.68 14.71
CA GLN A 35 7.42 -15.79 15.44
C GLN A 35 6.50 -16.64 14.56
N TRP A 36 6.25 -16.25 13.31
CA TRP A 36 5.35 -16.97 12.42
C TRP A 36 6.06 -18.22 11.88
N LYS A 37 5.44 -19.39 12.05
CA LYS A 37 6.00 -20.70 11.69
C LYS A 37 5.08 -21.42 10.72
N ALA A 38 5.66 -22.22 9.82
CA ALA A 38 4.89 -23.03 8.88
C ALA A 38 3.98 -24.05 9.60
N ASP A 39 4.41 -24.57 10.75
CA ASP A 39 3.64 -25.53 11.54
C ASP A 39 2.34 -24.94 12.12
N SER A 40 2.21 -23.60 12.17
CA SER A 40 0.99 -22.91 12.60
C SER A 40 -0.06 -22.78 11.49
N LEU A 41 0.24 -23.20 10.25
CA LEU A 41 -0.67 -23.01 9.11
C LEU A 41 -2.00 -23.73 9.27
N ASP A 42 -2.02 -24.92 9.88
CA ASP A 42 -3.26 -25.68 10.03
C ASP A 42 -4.21 -25.03 11.05
N GLU A 43 -3.67 -24.42 12.10
CA GLU A 43 -4.45 -23.60 13.04
C GLU A 43 -5.08 -22.39 12.33
N VAL A 44 -4.32 -21.70 11.46
CA VAL A 44 -4.84 -20.58 10.66
C VAL A 44 -5.95 -21.04 9.73
N LYS A 45 -5.76 -22.15 9.01
CA LYS A 45 -6.80 -22.71 8.12
C LYS A 45 -8.06 -23.07 8.88
N GLN A 46 -7.92 -23.74 10.03
CA GLN A 46 -9.04 -24.09 10.89
C GLN A 46 -9.79 -22.84 11.36
N ARG A 47 -9.05 -21.78 11.73
CA ARG A 47 -9.66 -20.51 12.13
C ARG A 47 -10.42 -19.85 10.98
N LEU A 48 -9.87 -19.82 9.77
CA LEU A 48 -10.54 -19.26 8.58
C LEU A 48 -11.80 -20.07 8.20
N ALA A 49 -11.79 -21.37 8.46
CA ALA A 49 -12.92 -22.28 8.22
C ALA A 49 -13.97 -22.31 9.35
N SER A 50 -13.80 -21.51 10.40
CA SER A 50 -14.71 -21.45 11.55
C SER A 50 -15.46 -20.11 11.59
N ALA A 51 -16.67 -20.11 12.13
CA ALA A 51 -17.47 -18.91 12.35
C ALA A 51 -16.71 -17.81 13.14
N PRO A 52 -17.11 -16.53 13.03
CA PRO A 52 -16.55 -15.47 13.86
C PRO A 52 -16.75 -15.77 15.35
N THR A 53 -15.79 -15.35 16.16
CA THR A 53 -15.82 -15.50 17.63
C THR A 53 -16.29 -14.22 18.34
N SER A 54 -16.51 -13.15 17.57
CA SER A 54 -17.10 -11.88 18.03
C SER A 54 -17.75 -11.15 16.86
N GLU A 55 -18.65 -10.22 17.19
CA GLU A 55 -19.33 -9.36 16.22
C GLU A 55 -18.51 -8.12 15.83
N ASN A 56 -17.20 -8.12 16.10
CA ASN A 56 -16.35 -6.98 15.79
C ASN A 56 -16.32 -6.73 14.26
N PRO A 57 -16.52 -5.48 13.81
CA PRO A 57 -16.39 -5.12 12.42
C PRO A 57 -15.02 -5.49 11.83
N LEU A 58 -15.00 -5.76 10.54
CA LEU A 58 -13.80 -6.08 9.78
C LEU A 58 -13.07 -4.83 9.28
N GLY A 59 -11.77 -4.97 9.08
CA GLY A 59 -10.97 -4.06 8.27
C GLY A 59 -10.57 -4.75 6.96
N LEU A 60 -10.63 -4.02 5.85
CA LEU A 60 -10.22 -4.50 4.54
C LEU A 60 -8.94 -3.77 4.10
N TYR A 61 -7.89 -4.53 3.82
CA TYR A 61 -6.67 -4.00 3.21
C TYR A 61 -6.44 -4.67 1.85
N LEU A 62 -6.37 -3.87 0.79
CA LEU A 62 -5.96 -4.33 -0.54
C LEU A 62 -4.57 -3.80 -0.86
N HIS A 63 -3.64 -4.73 -1.05
CA HIS A 63 -2.27 -4.42 -1.42
C HIS A 63 -2.16 -4.26 -2.95
N ILE A 64 -1.61 -3.16 -3.44
CA ILE A 64 -1.28 -2.96 -4.86
C ILE A 64 0.23 -2.72 -4.98
N PRO A 65 1.02 -3.73 -5.43
CA PRO A 65 2.47 -3.71 -5.27
C PRO A 65 3.21 -3.02 -6.42
N PHE A 66 2.56 -2.16 -7.20
CA PHE A 66 3.15 -1.55 -8.40
C PHE A 66 3.53 -0.09 -8.16
N CYS A 67 4.69 0.32 -8.66
CA CYS A 67 5.15 1.71 -8.64
C CYS A 67 5.70 2.11 -10.01
N ARG A 68 5.60 3.39 -10.37
CA ARG A 68 6.27 3.94 -11.57
C ARG A 68 7.79 3.95 -11.42
N LYS A 69 8.28 4.25 -10.21
CA LYS A 69 9.70 4.23 -9.84
C LYS A 69 9.85 3.73 -8.40
N ARG A 70 11.01 3.12 -8.11
CA ARG A 70 11.38 2.74 -6.74
C ARG A 70 12.11 3.89 -6.06
N CYS A 71 11.52 4.40 -4.98
CA CYS A 71 12.17 5.44 -4.16
C CYS A 71 13.33 4.82 -3.35
N LYS A 72 14.42 5.56 -3.17
CA LYS A 72 15.63 5.05 -2.48
C LYS A 72 15.40 4.69 -1.00
N PHE A 73 14.44 5.35 -0.35
CA PHE A 73 14.05 5.10 1.04
C PHE A 73 12.90 4.08 1.19
N CYS A 74 12.37 3.54 0.10
CA CYS A 74 11.18 2.69 0.14
C CYS A 74 11.48 1.32 0.76
N TYR A 75 10.79 1.01 1.87
CA TYR A 75 10.84 -0.27 2.57
C TYR A 75 9.73 -1.26 2.15
N PHE A 76 8.80 -0.83 1.32
CA PHE A 76 7.75 -1.72 0.80
C PHE A 76 8.25 -2.64 -0.30
N LYS A 77 7.67 -3.84 -0.38
CA LYS A 77 7.88 -4.75 -1.51
C LYS A 77 7.08 -4.23 -2.71
N VAL A 78 7.79 -3.65 -3.67
CA VAL A 78 7.19 -3.06 -4.87
C VAL A 78 7.83 -3.61 -6.14
N PHE A 79 7.07 -3.59 -7.22
CA PHE A 79 7.48 -3.95 -8.57
C PHE A 79 7.40 -2.71 -9.47
N THR A 80 8.49 -2.45 -10.19
CA THR A 80 8.58 -1.43 -11.24
C THR A 80 8.73 -2.11 -12.59
N ASP A 81 8.62 -1.35 -13.68
CA ASP A 81 8.88 -1.84 -15.05
C ASP A 81 8.00 -3.05 -15.46
N VAL A 82 6.83 -3.15 -14.83
CA VAL A 82 5.84 -4.21 -15.05
C VAL A 82 5.05 -3.97 -16.33
N LYS A 83 4.82 -5.02 -17.12
CA LYS A 83 4.02 -4.91 -18.34
C LYS A 83 2.53 -4.78 -17.99
N ALA A 84 1.77 -4.05 -18.80
CA ALA A 84 0.33 -3.85 -18.58
C ALA A 84 -0.45 -5.18 -18.40
N GLN A 85 -0.06 -6.23 -19.14
CA GLN A 85 -0.65 -7.57 -19.02
C GLN A 85 -0.41 -8.22 -17.65
N GLU A 86 0.73 -7.94 -17.00
CA GLU A 86 1.06 -8.50 -15.68
C GLU A 86 0.28 -7.78 -14.58
N VAL A 87 0.11 -6.47 -14.72
CA VAL A 87 -0.77 -5.66 -13.86
C VAL A 87 -2.20 -6.16 -13.98
N GLN A 88 -2.68 -6.42 -15.20
CA GLN A 88 -4.02 -6.98 -15.41
C GLN A 88 -4.15 -8.37 -14.80
N ARG A 89 -3.16 -9.25 -14.97
CA ARG A 89 -3.14 -10.58 -14.34
C ARG A 89 -3.23 -10.49 -12.82
N TYR A 90 -2.55 -9.52 -12.21
CA TYR A 90 -2.63 -9.27 -10.77
C TYR A 90 -4.03 -8.83 -10.34
N VAL A 91 -4.62 -7.86 -11.06
CA VAL A 91 -5.99 -7.41 -10.80
C VAL A 91 -6.99 -8.56 -10.92
N ASP A 92 -6.84 -9.42 -11.92
CA ASP A 92 -7.71 -10.58 -12.11
C ASP A 92 -7.55 -11.60 -11.00
N ALA A 93 -6.31 -11.87 -10.57
CA ALA A 93 -6.03 -12.74 -9.43
C ALA A 93 -6.63 -12.19 -8.13
N LEU A 94 -6.51 -10.88 -7.89
CA LEU A 94 -7.08 -10.21 -6.72
C LEU A 94 -8.63 -10.29 -6.75
N CYS A 95 -9.25 -10.10 -7.91
CA CYS A 95 -10.70 -10.29 -8.08
C CYS A 95 -11.14 -11.72 -7.70
N ASN A 96 -10.37 -12.73 -8.08
CA ASN A 96 -10.66 -14.12 -7.73
C ASN A 96 -10.45 -14.37 -6.23
N GLU A 97 -9.40 -13.82 -5.64
CA GLU A 97 -9.13 -13.90 -4.20
C GLU A 97 -10.28 -13.29 -3.39
N ILE A 98 -10.77 -12.11 -3.78
CA ILE A 98 -11.94 -11.48 -3.16
C ILE A 98 -13.14 -12.43 -3.15
N SER A 99 -13.43 -13.07 -4.29
CA SER A 99 -14.54 -14.01 -4.43
C SER A 99 -14.36 -15.28 -3.59
N MET A 100 -13.13 -15.72 -3.33
CA MET A 100 -12.88 -16.90 -2.49
C MET A 100 -12.93 -16.54 -1.00
N VAL A 101 -12.32 -15.41 -0.62
CA VAL A 101 -12.20 -14.95 0.76
C VAL A 101 -13.57 -14.52 1.31
N SER A 102 -14.43 -13.90 0.49
CA SER A 102 -15.78 -13.50 0.92
C SER A 102 -16.65 -14.67 1.39
N GLN A 103 -16.37 -15.87 0.91
CA GLN A 103 -17.12 -17.10 1.22
C GLN A 103 -16.55 -17.85 2.44
N LEU A 104 -15.47 -17.37 3.06
CA LEU A 104 -14.90 -18.04 4.21
C LEU A 104 -15.82 -17.92 5.44
N PRO A 105 -16.07 -19.00 6.20
CA PRO A 105 -16.92 -18.97 7.39
C PRO A 105 -16.53 -17.91 8.43
N VAL A 106 -15.24 -17.57 8.50
CA VAL A 106 -14.76 -16.53 9.41
C VAL A 106 -15.35 -15.15 9.12
N MET A 107 -15.77 -14.86 7.88
CA MET A 107 -16.33 -13.56 7.52
C MET A 107 -17.59 -13.27 8.34
N GLY A 108 -18.54 -14.23 8.36
CA GLY A 108 -19.87 -14.04 8.91
C GLY A 108 -20.59 -12.84 8.28
N ASP A 109 -21.58 -12.29 8.98
CA ASP A 109 -22.33 -11.11 8.53
C ASP A 109 -21.71 -9.79 9.02
N ARG A 110 -20.39 -9.79 9.30
CA ARG A 110 -19.71 -8.67 9.95
C ARG A 110 -19.45 -7.54 8.96
N PRO A 111 -19.80 -6.29 9.28
CA PRO A 111 -19.60 -5.16 8.38
C PRO A 111 -18.12 -4.79 8.30
N PHE A 112 -17.72 -4.14 7.20
CA PHE A 112 -16.42 -3.50 7.10
C PHE A 112 -16.49 -2.07 7.66
N ARG A 113 -15.67 -1.78 8.66
CA ARG A 113 -15.56 -0.44 9.27
C ARG A 113 -14.55 0.43 8.55
N PHE A 114 -13.44 -0.16 8.09
CA PHE A 114 -12.35 0.55 7.43
C PHE A 114 -11.91 -0.20 6.17
N VAL A 115 -11.72 0.53 5.08
CA VAL A 115 -11.17 0.01 3.83
C VAL A 115 -9.92 0.80 3.47
N TYR A 116 -8.85 0.09 3.13
CA TYR A 116 -7.56 0.70 2.82
C TYR A 116 -6.94 0.08 1.57
N PHE A 117 -6.70 0.91 0.56
CA PHE A 117 -5.91 0.55 -0.61
C PHE A 117 -4.51 1.11 -0.43
N GLY A 118 -3.50 0.23 -0.38
CA GLY A 118 -2.11 0.65 -0.14
C GLY A 118 -1.06 -0.27 -0.75
N GLY A 119 0.20 -0.07 -0.37
CA GLY A 119 1.30 -0.98 -0.70
C GLY A 119 2.42 -0.30 -1.48
N GLY A 120 2.41 -0.44 -2.81
CA GLY A 120 3.24 0.36 -3.69
C GLY A 120 2.56 1.67 -4.03
N THR A 121 1.74 1.66 -5.07
CA THR A 121 0.98 2.83 -5.49
C THR A 121 -0.36 2.38 -6.07
N PRO A 122 -1.43 2.29 -5.25
CA PRO A 122 -2.76 1.91 -5.74
C PRO A 122 -3.24 2.76 -6.92
N SER A 123 -2.92 4.06 -6.92
CA SER A 123 -3.25 4.99 -7.99
C SER A 123 -2.51 4.71 -9.32
N PHE A 124 -1.57 3.77 -9.34
CA PHE A 124 -0.95 3.22 -10.55
C PHE A 124 -1.98 2.50 -11.44
N LEU A 125 -2.97 1.83 -10.84
CA LEU A 125 -4.00 1.12 -11.59
C LEU A 125 -4.83 2.08 -12.43
N SER A 126 -5.11 1.73 -13.68
CA SER A 126 -5.97 2.55 -14.55
C SER A 126 -7.40 2.69 -13.98
N PRO A 127 -8.15 3.75 -14.34
CA PRO A 127 -9.56 3.88 -13.97
C PRO A 127 -10.38 2.62 -14.27
N LYS A 128 -10.17 2.00 -15.44
CA LYS A 128 -10.83 0.75 -15.83
C LYS A 128 -10.54 -0.42 -14.87
N GLN A 129 -9.29 -0.55 -14.42
CA GLN A 129 -8.91 -1.59 -13.45
C GLN A 129 -9.51 -1.32 -12.06
N LEU A 130 -9.56 -0.05 -11.65
CA LEU A 130 -10.18 0.36 -10.39
C LEU A 130 -11.69 0.09 -10.41
N THR A 131 -12.38 0.42 -11.50
CA THR A 131 -13.80 0.07 -11.67
C THR A 131 -14.01 -1.43 -11.59
N LYS A 132 -13.19 -2.24 -12.29
CA LYS A 132 -13.29 -3.70 -12.22
C LYS A 132 -13.12 -4.24 -10.79
N LEU A 133 -12.17 -3.70 -10.03
CA LEU A 133 -11.99 -4.08 -8.62
C LEU A 133 -13.21 -3.67 -7.78
N ALA A 134 -13.71 -2.45 -7.95
CA ALA A 134 -14.89 -1.97 -7.25
C ALA A 134 -16.13 -2.82 -7.54
N ASP A 135 -16.36 -3.18 -8.81
CA ASP A 135 -17.45 -4.06 -9.22
C ASP A 135 -17.34 -5.43 -8.54
N ARG A 136 -16.15 -6.04 -8.59
CA ARG A 136 -15.94 -7.33 -7.94
C ARG A 136 -16.11 -7.25 -6.43
N LEU A 137 -15.65 -6.18 -5.81
CA LEU A 137 -15.81 -5.99 -4.38
C LEU A 137 -17.29 -5.87 -4.04
N ARG A 138 -18.06 -4.99 -4.70
CA ARG A 138 -19.50 -4.85 -4.50
C ARG A 138 -20.30 -6.14 -4.68
N GLU A 139 -19.89 -7.01 -5.60
CA GLU A 139 -20.53 -8.31 -5.81
C GLU A 139 -20.38 -9.27 -4.63
N HIS A 140 -19.31 -9.15 -3.84
CA HIS A 140 -18.91 -10.16 -2.84
C HIS A 140 -18.86 -9.64 -1.41
N ILE A 141 -18.59 -8.34 -1.24
CA ILE A 141 -18.48 -7.65 0.05
C ILE A 141 -19.06 -6.24 -0.07
N THR A 142 -19.85 -5.81 0.92
CA THR A 142 -20.32 -4.41 1.00
C THR A 142 -19.57 -3.67 2.10
N TRP A 143 -19.22 -2.42 1.82
CA TRP A 143 -18.71 -1.46 2.80
C TRP A 143 -19.51 -0.16 2.78
N ASP A 144 -20.78 -0.20 2.35
CA ASP A 144 -21.63 1.01 2.21
C ASP A 144 -21.92 1.74 3.54
N GLY A 145 -21.38 1.26 4.65
CA GLY A 145 -21.35 1.92 5.97
C GLY A 145 -19.96 2.07 6.58
N ALA A 146 -18.87 1.92 5.82
CA ALA A 146 -17.53 2.11 6.32
C ALA A 146 -17.31 3.56 6.75
N GLU A 147 -16.65 3.74 7.90
CA GLU A 147 -16.32 5.06 8.44
C GLU A 147 -15.25 5.76 7.58
N GLU A 148 -14.29 4.99 7.03
CA GLU A 148 -13.26 5.51 6.15
C GLU A 148 -12.92 4.51 5.04
N VAL A 149 -12.86 5.03 3.81
CA VAL A 149 -12.26 4.37 2.65
C VAL A 149 -11.05 5.19 2.24
N THR A 150 -9.87 4.71 2.63
CA THR A 150 -8.59 5.36 2.34
C THR A 150 -7.94 4.77 1.10
N PHE A 151 -7.41 5.65 0.26
CA PHE A 151 -6.69 5.28 -0.94
C PHE A 151 -5.33 6.00 -1.01
N GLU A 152 -4.24 5.24 -1.05
CA GLU A 152 -2.90 5.80 -1.24
C GLU A 152 -2.68 6.22 -2.70
N CYS A 153 -2.15 7.43 -2.86
CA CYS A 153 -1.90 8.06 -4.14
C CYS A 153 -0.47 8.58 -4.25
N GLU A 154 0.05 8.50 -5.46
CA GLU A 154 1.23 9.25 -5.88
C GLU A 154 0.79 10.47 -6.73
N PRO A 155 1.29 11.69 -6.47
CA PRO A 155 0.79 12.91 -7.11
C PRO A 155 0.74 12.85 -8.64
N GLY A 156 1.78 12.33 -9.28
CA GLY A 156 1.86 12.28 -10.75
C GLY A 156 1.02 11.16 -11.40
N THR A 157 0.24 10.38 -10.65
CA THR A 157 -0.75 9.44 -11.17
C THR A 157 -2.19 9.96 -11.07
N LEU A 158 -2.39 11.11 -10.44
CA LEU A 158 -3.69 11.74 -10.31
C LEU A 158 -4.06 12.49 -11.60
N SER A 159 -5.34 12.40 -11.92
CA SER A 159 -6.04 13.17 -12.96
C SER A 159 -7.48 13.35 -12.50
N GLU A 160 -8.20 14.31 -13.08
CA GLU A 160 -9.61 14.52 -12.73
C GLU A 160 -10.45 13.25 -12.91
N THR A 161 -10.25 12.52 -14.01
CA THR A 161 -10.91 11.23 -14.27
C THR A 161 -10.58 10.20 -13.21
N LYS A 162 -9.33 10.13 -12.74
CA LYS A 162 -8.93 9.24 -11.65
C LYS A 162 -9.66 9.58 -10.36
N VAL A 163 -9.65 10.86 -9.97
CA VAL A 163 -10.28 11.31 -8.72
C VAL A 163 -11.79 11.04 -8.74
N LYS A 164 -12.47 11.31 -9.87
CA LYS A 164 -13.88 10.95 -10.08
C LYS A 164 -14.11 9.45 -9.93
N THR A 165 -13.25 8.63 -10.55
CA THR A 165 -13.34 7.16 -10.42
C THR A 165 -13.18 6.70 -8.96
N LEU A 166 -12.21 7.25 -8.23
CA LEU A 166 -11.99 6.91 -6.82
C LEU A 166 -13.21 7.27 -5.96
N ARG A 167 -13.78 8.47 -6.17
CA ARG A 167 -14.95 8.92 -5.42
C ARG A 167 -16.20 8.12 -5.76
N GLU A 168 -16.52 8.00 -7.05
CA GLU A 168 -17.80 7.48 -7.52
C GLU A 168 -17.84 5.95 -7.55
N GLN A 169 -16.73 5.30 -7.92
CA GLN A 169 -16.70 3.83 -8.06
C GLN A 169 -16.28 3.15 -6.77
N LEU A 170 -15.33 3.70 -6.02
CA LEU A 170 -14.79 3.06 -4.81
C LEU A 170 -15.37 3.66 -3.52
N GLY A 171 -16.03 4.81 -3.58
CA GLY A 171 -16.53 5.50 -2.39
C GLY A 171 -15.40 6.06 -1.51
N VAL A 172 -14.25 6.39 -2.10
CA VAL A 172 -13.09 6.89 -1.36
C VAL A 172 -13.44 8.18 -0.61
N THR A 173 -13.23 8.18 0.70
CA THR A 173 -13.47 9.34 1.59
C THR A 173 -12.19 10.04 1.99
N ARG A 174 -11.03 9.37 1.87
CA ARG A 174 -9.72 9.94 2.21
C ARG A 174 -8.64 9.54 1.21
N LEU A 175 -7.85 10.52 0.78
CA LEU A 175 -6.62 10.27 0.01
C LEU A 175 -5.40 10.39 0.93
N SER A 176 -4.50 9.43 0.83
CA SER A 176 -3.16 9.51 1.42
C SER A 176 -2.16 9.80 0.31
N LEU A 177 -1.61 11.02 0.27
CA LEU A 177 -0.74 11.46 -0.82
C LEU A 177 0.74 11.40 -0.41
N GLY A 178 1.52 10.56 -1.08
CA GLY A 178 2.96 10.46 -0.85
C GLY A 178 3.73 11.64 -1.45
N ILE A 179 3.71 12.80 -0.76
CA ILE A 179 4.43 14.02 -1.15
C ILE A 179 5.92 13.90 -0.87
N GLU A 180 6.25 13.47 0.35
CA GLU A 180 7.59 13.36 0.96
C GLU A 180 8.36 14.68 1.13
N ASN A 181 8.43 15.51 0.09
CA ASN A 181 9.13 16.79 0.11
C ASN A 181 8.59 17.74 -0.96
N PHE A 182 8.87 19.03 -0.84
CA PHE A 182 8.54 20.06 -1.83
C PHE A 182 9.76 20.56 -2.63
N SER A 183 10.98 20.09 -2.31
CA SER A 183 12.19 20.40 -3.06
C SER A 183 12.39 19.41 -4.21
N ASP A 184 12.33 19.91 -5.44
CA ASP A 184 12.53 19.09 -6.64
C ASP A 184 13.88 18.36 -6.61
N LYS A 185 14.95 19.05 -6.18
CA LYS A 185 16.27 18.45 -6.01
C LYS A 185 16.24 17.23 -5.09
N LEU A 186 15.60 17.32 -3.92
CA LEU A 186 15.49 16.20 -2.97
C LEU A 186 14.61 15.06 -3.50
N LEU A 187 13.55 15.39 -4.24
CA LEU A 187 12.66 14.41 -4.86
C LEU A 187 13.42 13.60 -5.93
N GLU A 188 14.20 14.27 -6.77
CA GLU A 188 15.06 13.64 -7.78
C GLU A 188 16.15 12.78 -7.14
N GLU A 189 16.86 13.32 -6.15
CA GLU A 189 17.91 12.61 -5.42
C GLU A 189 17.37 11.33 -4.77
N ASN A 190 16.11 11.32 -4.32
CA ASN A 190 15.46 10.15 -3.73
C ASN A 190 14.76 9.22 -4.75
N GLY A 191 14.85 9.53 -6.05
CA GLY A 191 14.29 8.70 -7.12
C GLY A 191 12.77 8.77 -7.22
N ARG A 192 12.14 9.86 -6.79
CA ARG A 192 10.69 10.06 -6.93
C ARG A 192 10.29 10.16 -8.40
N ALA A 193 9.05 9.75 -8.69
CA ALA A 193 8.46 9.85 -10.04
C ALA A 193 7.78 11.21 -10.28
N HIS A 194 7.46 11.96 -9.22
CA HIS A 194 6.87 13.30 -9.26
C HIS A 194 7.85 14.36 -8.76
N LEU A 195 7.59 15.60 -9.15
CA LEU A 195 8.20 16.83 -8.61
C LEU A 195 7.12 17.69 -7.94
N SER A 196 7.51 18.81 -7.34
CA SER A 196 6.61 19.73 -6.63
C SER A 196 5.42 20.18 -7.48
N LYS A 197 5.63 20.40 -8.79
CA LYS A 197 4.55 20.77 -9.73
C LYS A 197 3.36 19.81 -9.69
N GLN A 198 3.58 18.50 -9.68
CA GLN A 198 2.48 17.52 -9.60
C GLN A 198 1.81 17.50 -8.23
N VAL A 199 2.53 17.86 -7.16
CA VAL A 199 1.94 18.00 -5.82
C VAL A 199 0.91 19.11 -5.83
N PHE A 200 1.31 20.31 -6.26
CA PHE A 200 0.45 21.50 -6.32
C PHE A 200 -0.80 21.26 -7.18
N LEU A 201 -0.63 20.70 -8.40
CA LEU A 201 -1.73 20.29 -9.26
C LEU A 201 -2.66 19.27 -8.57
N GLY A 202 -2.10 18.29 -7.85
CA GLY A 202 -2.87 17.23 -7.19
C GLY A 202 -3.70 17.71 -5.99
N VAL A 203 -3.31 18.82 -5.35
CA VAL A 203 -4.04 19.42 -4.22
C VAL A 203 -4.85 20.67 -4.59
N GLY A 204 -4.88 21.04 -5.88
CA GLY A 204 -5.64 22.19 -6.37
C GLY A 204 -5.06 23.55 -5.95
N MET A 205 -3.74 23.63 -5.83
CA MET A 205 -3.01 24.88 -5.57
C MET A 205 -2.24 25.25 -6.83
N ASP A 206 -2.47 26.45 -7.36
CA ASP A 206 -1.74 27.02 -8.51
C ASP A 206 -0.57 27.90 -8.05
#